data_AF-A0A5B0D417-F1
#
_entry.id   AF-A0A5B0D417-F1
#
_cell.length_a   1.000
_cell.length_b   1.000
_cell.length_c   1.000
_cell.angle_alpha   90.00
_cell.angle_beta   90.00
_cell.angle_gamma   90.00
#
_symmetry.space_group_name_H-M   'P 1'
#
loop_
_entity.id
_entity.type
_entity.pdbx_description
1 polymer ?
#
loop_
_entity_poly.entity_id
_entity_poly.type
_entity_poly.pdbx_seq_one_letter_code
_entity_poly.pdbx_strand_id
1 'polypeptide(L)'
;MSSLAAAIVVGMMAFSAAPAVATEVSAPEATALAEFRTNLVERGDSAGVAKFDALNAEQRAELAGYFVGEVTPNFGLGSTSGTTKTQRDGDFAFSQSAAAPVTKGAALAAATIKNVWGKQWFSFAGIKITETKVSLNYYVSGGRATSVASYTCTVEQNADPTASITSSKAGSYISGSNAVGECKVVVKRGAPTPWGTWSWSTSSGIQYVTGSGTGSYVSGGWR
;
A
#
# COMPACT_ATOMS: atom_id res chain seq x y z
N MET A 1 79.33 -1.68 -22.83
CA MET A 1 78.36 -2.25 -23.78
C MET A 1 77.79 -3.49 -23.10
N SER A 2 76.66 -3.34 -22.40
CA SER A 2 75.31 -3.72 -22.89
C SER A 2 75.14 -5.24 -22.88
N SER A 3 74.18 -5.90 -22.20
CA SER A 3 72.91 -5.50 -21.58
C SER A 3 72.51 -6.54 -20.52
N LEU A 4 71.93 -6.09 -19.40
CA LEU A 4 71.19 -6.92 -18.45
C LEU A 4 69.74 -7.05 -18.97
N ALA A 5 69.22 -8.27 -19.10
CA ALA A 5 67.80 -8.52 -19.36
C ALA A 5 67.07 -8.67 -18.02
N ALA A 6 66.16 -7.74 -17.73
CA ALA A 6 65.31 -7.75 -16.54
C ALA A 6 64.10 -8.67 -16.75
N ALA A 7 63.92 -9.65 -15.88
CA ALA A 7 62.70 -10.46 -15.80
C ALA A 7 61.63 -9.71 -15.00
N ILE A 8 60.50 -9.43 -15.64
CA ILE A 8 59.33 -8.81 -15.01
C ILE A 8 58.52 -9.92 -14.31
N VAL A 9 58.48 -9.86 -12.97
CA VAL A 9 57.56 -10.68 -12.16
C VAL A 9 56.22 -9.96 -12.13
N VAL A 10 55.23 -10.50 -12.82
CA VAL A 10 53.83 -10.04 -12.72
C VAL A 10 53.22 -10.67 -11.46
N GLY A 11 53.18 -9.88 -10.39
CA GLY A 11 52.48 -10.22 -9.15
C GLY A 11 50.97 -10.22 -9.37
N MET A 12 50.36 -11.40 -9.35
CA MET A 12 48.92 -11.60 -9.31
C MET A 12 48.42 -11.11 -7.94
N MET A 13 47.85 -9.90 -7.87
CA MET A 13 47.13 -9.44 -6.69
C MET A 13 45.82 -10.22 -6.58
N ALA A 14 45.78 -11.19 -5.68
CA ALA A 14 44.54 -11.80 -5.23
C ALA A 14 43.77 -10.72 -4.44
N PHE A 15 42.77 -10.11 -5.08
CA PHE A 15 41.75 -9.35 -4.37
C PHE A 15 40.98 -10.33 -3.50
N SER A 16 41.32 -10.38 -2.21
CA SER A 16 40.45 -10.93 -1.18
C SER A 16 39.19 -10.08 -1.17
N ALA A 17 38.12 -10.57 -1.81
CA ALA A 17 36.80 -10.00 -1.63
C ALA A 17 36.46 -10.17 -0.16
N ALA A 18 36.42 -9.06 0.59
CA ALA A 18 35.90 -9.07 1.95
C ALA A 18 34.51 -9.72 1.93
N PRO A 19 34.21 -10.65 2.86
CA PRO A 19 32.86 -11.18 2.95
C PRO A 19 31.93 -9.97 3.13
N ALA A 20 30.92 -9.87 2.26
CA ALA A 20 29.83 -8.94 2.44
C ALA A 20 29.30 -9.17 3.85
N VAL A 21 29.51 -8.17 4.72
CA VAL A 21 28.97 -8.19 6.07
C VAL A 21 27.46 -8.25 5.88
N ALA A 22 26.87 -9.42 6.11
CA ALA A 22 25.43 -9.51 6.25
C ALA A 22 25.08 -8.55 7.38
N THR A 23 24.42 -7.44 7.05
CA THR A 23 23.96 -6.46 8.04
C THR A 23 23.10 -7.23 9.04
N GLU A 24 23.62 -7.48 10.23
CA GLU A 24 22.86 -8.17 11.27
C GLU A 24 21.66 -7.30 11.62
N VAL A 25 20.46 -7.86 11.40
CA VAL A 25 19.20 -7.23 11.72
C VAL A 25 19.14 -7.05 13.24
N SER A 26 18.90 -5.83 13.70
CA SER A 26 18.81 -5.53 15.13
C SER A 26 17.65 -6.28 15.80
N ALA A 27 17.70 -6.46 17.12
CA ALA A 27 16.63 -7.18 17.84
C ALA A 27 15.21 -6.60 17.61
N PRO A 28 15.00 -5.26 17.59
CA PRO A 28 13.70 -4.67 17.25
C PRO A 28 13.23 -4.99 15.83
N GLU A 29 14.14 -4.93 14.87
CA GLU A 29 13.86 -5.24 13.46
C GLU A 29 13.49 -6.71 13.26
N ALA A 30 14.21 -7.63 13.91
CA ALA A 30 13.91 -9.06 13.87
C ALA A 30 12.54 -9.37 14.49
N THR A 31 12.20 -8.68 15.58
CA THR A 31 10.88 -8.80 16.24
C THR A 31 9.77 -8.32 15.31
N ALA A 32 9.93 -7.15 14.70
CA ALA A 32 8.94 -6.60 13.75
C ALA A 32 8.74 -7.51 12.53
N LEU A 33 9.80 -8.08 11.97
CA LEU A 33 9.70 -9.05 10.87
C LEU A 33 8.96 -10.33 11.28
N ALA A 34 9.21 -10.83 12.50
CA ALA A 34 8.52 -12.01 13.02
C ALA A 34 7.02 -11.74 13.23
N GLU A 35 6.67 -10.59 13.83
CA GLU A 35 5.27 -10.18 14.02
C GLU A 35 4.56 -9.94 12.68
N PHE A 36 5.23 -9.30 11.72
CA PHE A 36 4.69 -9.12 10.36
C PHE A 36 4.36 -10.47 9.71
N ARG A 37 5.26 -11.45 9.79
CA ARG A 37 5.01 -12.81 9.28
C ARG A 37 3.85 -13.49 10.02
N THR A 38 3.79 -13.37 11.34
CA THR A 38 2.68 -13.89 12.16
C THR A 38 1.35 -13.29 11.71
N ASN A 39 1.28 -11.97 11.51
CA ASN A 39 0.09 -11.30 11.01
C ASN A 39 -0.35 -11.82 9.63
N LEU A 40 0.59 -12.14 8.73
CA LEU A 40 0.26 -12.77 7.45
C LEU A 40 -0.34 -14.18 7.64
N VAL A 41 0.22 -14.98 8.55
CA VAL A 41 -0.26 -16.33 8.86
C VAL A 41 -1.65 -16.32 9.51
N GLU A 42 -1.86 -15.52 10.56
CA GLU A 42 -3.14 -15.42 11.28
C GLU A 42 -4.29 -14.99 10.36
N ARG A 43 -3.95 -14.22 9.32
CA ARG A 43 -4.90 -13.75 8.32
C ARG A 43 -5.09 -14.73 7.15
N GLY A 44 -4.34 -15.83 7.11
CA GLY A 44 -4.40 -16.82 6.03
C GLY A 44 -3.83 -16.34 4.70
N ASP A 45 -2.96 -15.31 4.69
CA ASP A 45 -2.30 -14.80 3.48
C ASP A 45 -1.09 -15.66 3.09
N SER A 46 -1.35 -16.90 2.66
CA SER A 46 -0.31 -17.86 2.30
C SER A 46 0.60 -17.38 1.17
N ALA A 47 0.06 -16.60 0.22
CA ALA A 47 0.84 -15.97 -0.84
C ALA A 47 1.77 -14.87 -0.30
N GLY A 48 1.30 -14.08 0.67
CA GLY A 48 2.11 -13.12 1.40
C GLY A 48 3.23 -13.79 2.19
N VAL A 49 2.94 -14.89 2.89
CA VAL A 49 3.93 -15.67 3.64
C VAL A 49 5.01 -16.23 2.70
N ALA A 50 4.63 -16.84 1.58
CA ALA A 50 5.58 -17.39 0.62
C ALA A 50 6.51 -16.31 0.04
N LYS A 51 5.96 -15.12 -0.28
CA LYS A 51 6.75 -13.98 -0.74
C LYS A 51 7.66 -13.44 0.36
N PHE A 52 7.18 -13.36 1.60
CA PHE A 52 7.99 -12.95 2.74
C PHE A 52 9.17 -13.90 2.96
N ASP A 53 8.92 -15.20 2.90
CA ASP A 53 9.96 -16.23 3.07
C ASP A 53 10.99 -16.18 1.93
N ALA A 54 10.57 -15.75 0.74
CA ALA A 54 11.45 -15.56 -0.43
C ALA A 54 12.22 -14.23 -0.46
N LEU A 55 12.02 -13.31 0.49
CA LEU A 55 12.76 -12.05 0.54
C LEU A 55 14.26 -12.31 0.76
N ASN A 56 15.10 -11.63 -0.02
CA ASN A 56 16.55 -11.65 0.17
C ASN A 56 16.95 -10.80 1.40
N ALA A 57 18.24 -10.80 1.75
CA ALA A 57 18.74 -10.09 2.94
C ALA A 57 18.52 -8.57 2.86
N GLU A 58 18.74 -7.97 1.69
CA GLU A 58 18.57 -6.53 1.46
C GLU A 58 17.10 -6.12 1.62
N GLN A 59 16.19 -6.89 1.04
CA GLN A 59 14.75 -6.69 1.15
C GLN A 59 14.23 -6.86 2.58
N ARG A 60 14.77 -7.83 3.32
CA ARG A 60 14.42 -8.02 4.73
C ARG A 60 14.90 -6.85 5.57
N ALA A 61 16.12 -6.36 5.33
CA ALA A 61 16.66 -5.18 6.01
C ALA A 61 15.84 -3.92 5.68
N GLU A 62 15.50 -3.69 4.41
CA GLU A 62 14.67 -2.55 4.00
C GLU A 62 13.28 -2.57 4.64
N LEU A 63 12.62 -3.74 4.63
CA LEU A 63 11.31 -3.91 5.25
C LEU A 63 11.37 -3.73 6.78
N ALA A 64 12.41 -4.24 7.43
CA ALA A 64 12.58 -4.09 8.86
C ALA A 64 12.86 -2.63 9.25
N GLY A 65 13.76 -1.96 8.52
CA GLY A 65 14.03 -0.53 8.63
C GLY A 65 12.76 0.31 8.48
N TYR A 66 11.83 -0.09 7.61
CA TYR A 66 10.53 0.56 7.50
C TYR A 66 9.69 0.41 8.78
N PHE A 67 9.63 -0.78 9.38
CA PHE A 67 8.85 -1.00 10.60
C PHE A 67 9.39 -0.24 11.81
N VAL A 68 10.71 -0.06 11.89
CA VAL A 68 11.36 0.72 12.96
C VAL A 68 11.49 2.21 12.64
N GLY A 69 11.04 2.66 11.46
CA GLY A 69 11.00 4.07 11.08
C GLY A 69 12.32 4.63 10.54
N GLU A 70 13.31 3.78 10.26
CA GLU A 70 14.58 4.15 9.62
C GLU A 70 14.43 4.33 8.10
N VAL A 71 13.52 3.58 7.48
CA VAL A 71 13.17 3.71 6.06
C VAL A 71 11.80 4.38 5.93
N THR A 72 11.77 5.56 5.30
CA THR A 72 10.52 6.23 4.92
C THR A 72 10.32 6.09 3.41
N PRO A 73 9.32 5.33 2.96
CA PRO A 73 9.03 5.19 1.55
C PRO A 73 8.62 6.53 0.95
N ASN A 74 9.28 6.93 -0.13
CA ASN A 74 8.97 8.15 -0.84
C ASN A 74 7.88 7.87 -1.89
N PHE A 75 6.68 8.40 -1.66
CA PHE A 75 5.62 8.41 -2.66
C PHE A 75 5.46 9.84 -3.13
N GLY A 76 6.09 10.19 -4.26
CA GLY A 76 5.83 11.46 -4.92
C GLY A 76 4.35 11.57 -5.27
N LEU A 77 3.55 12.23 -4.41
CA LEU A 77 2.11 12.36 -4.57
C LEU A 77 1.80 13.39 -5.68
N GLY A 78 1.84 12.92 -6.93
CA GLY A 78 1.28 13.57 -8.10
C GLY A 78 0.10 12.76 -8.63
N SER A 79 -1.09 13.36 -8.60
CA SER A 79 -2.35 12.88 -9.20
C SER A 79 -2.16 12.23 -10.58
N THR A 80 -2.88 11.13 -10.90
CA THR A 80 -3.86 11.07 -12.02
C THR A 80 -4.47 9.67 -12.16
N SER A 81 -5.81 9.67 -12.22
CA SER A 81 -6.76 8.70 -12.79
C SER A 81 -6.25 7.48 -13.57
N GLY A 82 -6.94 6.36 -13.34
CA GLY A 82 -7.13 5.30 -14.34
C GLY A 82 -5.97 4.31 -14.44
N THR A 83 -5.90 3.39 -13.47
CA THR A 83 -4.94 2.26 -13.45
C THR A 83 -3.48 2.67 -13.62
N THR A 84 -2.96 3.45 -12.69
CA THR A 84 -1.57 3.91 -12.69
C THR A 84 -0.85 3.31 -11.49
N LYS A 85 0.02 2.32 -11.73
CA LYS A 85 1.11 2.01 -10.80
C LYS A 85 2.18 3.08 -11.02
N THR A 86 2.37 3.97 -10.05
CA THR A 86 3.43 4.99 -10.04
C THR A 86 3.71 5.32 -8.57
N GLN A 87 4.93 5.36 -8.03
CA GLN A 87 6.29 5.10 -8.51
C GLN A 87 7.18 4.93 -7.25
N ARG A 88 8.34 4.24 -7.33
CA ARG A 88 9.13 3.70 -6.19
C ARG A 88 10.27 4.62 -5.72
N ASP A 89 10.63 4.50 -4.44
CA ASP A 89 12.02 4.24 -4.00
C ASP A 89 12.02 2.82 -3.38
N GLY A 90 12.94 1.94 -3.82
CA GLY A 90 13.04 0.56 -3.32
C GLY A 90 11.96 -0.42 -3.81
N ASP A 91 11.58 -1.40 -2.98
CA ASP A 91 10.56 -2.43 -3.29
C ASP A 91 9.13 -2.07 -2.87
N PHE A 92 8.94 -0.84 -2.39
CA PHE A 92 7.65 -0.31 -1.98
C PHE A 92 6.79 0.13 -3.16
N ALA A 93 5.49 -0.14 -3.08
CA ALA A 93 4.52 0.25 -4.09
C ALA A 93 3.16 0.58 -3.47
N PHE A 94 2.59 1.70 -3.92
CA PHE A 94 1.19 2.02 -3.74
C PHE A 94 0.40 1.58 -4.98
N SER A 95 -0.82 1.05 -4.79
CA SER A 95 -1.64 0.53 -5.87
C SER A 95 -3.13 0.65 -5.57
N GLN A 96 -3.93 0.60 -6.63
CA GLN A 96 -5.38 0.76 -6.54
C GLN A 96 -6.14 -0.13 -7.53
N SER A 97 -7.37 -0.48 -7.19
CA SER A 97 -8.32 -1.11 -8.09
C SER A 97 -9.73 -0.60 -7.78
N ALA A 98 -10.60 -0.62 -8.76
CA ALA A 98 -11.99 -0.21 -8.58
C ALA A 98 -12.88 -1.00 -9.51
N ALA A 99 -14.15 -1.13 -9.14
CA ALA A 99 -15.15 -1.70 -10.02
C ALA A 99 -16.54 -1.14 -9.75
N ALA A 100 -17.39 -1.33 -10.76
CA ALA A 100 -18.83 -1.21 -10.64
C ALA A 100 -19.44 -2.55 -11.11
N PRO A 101 -20.32 -3.20 -10.34
CA PRO A 101 -21.01 -4.40 -10.82
C PRO A 101 -21.84 -4.05 -12.05
N VAL A 102 -21.65 -4.79 -13.14
CA VAL A 102 -22.45 -4.63 -14.36
C VAL A 102 -23.88 -5.05 -14.05
N THR A 103 -24.78 -4.07 -13.89
CA THR A 103 -26.22 -4.36 -13.79
C THR A 103 -26.74 -4.62 -15.20
N LYS A 104 -26.85 -5.90 -15.60
CA LYS A 104 -27.55 -6.29 -16.83
C LYS A 104 -29.05 -5.99 -16.69
N GLY A 105 -29.53 -5.05 -17.50
CA GLY A 105 -30.93 -4.91 -17.89
C GLY A 105 -31.95 -4.63 -16.78
N ALA A 106 -32.32 -3.36 -16.59
CA ALA A 106 -33.66 -2.99 -16.16
C ALA A 106 -34.02 -1.64 -16.80
N ALA A 107 -35.24 -1.55 -17.35
CA ALA A 107 -35.74 -0.42 -18.12
C ALA A 107 -35.64 0.91 -17.36
N LEU A 108 -35.43 1.99 -18.13
CA LEU A 108 -35.11 3.38 -17.76
C LEU A 108 -36.07 4.11 -16.77
N ALA A 109 -37.07 3.44 -16.18
CA ALA A 109 -38.16 4.08 -15.45
C ALA A 109 -38.18 3.84 -13.92
N ALA A 110 -37.49 2.82 -13.39
CA ALA A 110 -37.48 2.53 -11.96
C ALA A 110 -36.21 3.06 -11.28
N ALA A 111 -36.36 3.71 -10.11
CA ALA A 111 -35.24 4.07 -9.26
C ALA A 111 -34.45 2.80 -8.93
N THR A 112 -33.22 2.70 -9.44
CA THR A 112 -32.36 1.51 -9.27
C THR A 112 -31.21 1.84 -8.36
N ILE A 113 -30.85 0.90 -7.49
CA ILE A 113 -29.65 1.01 -6.66
C ILE A 113 -28.45 0.56 -7.49
N LYS A 114 -27.39 1.37 -7.52
CA LYS A 114 -26.09 1.04 -8.09
C LYS A 114 -25.06 0.93 -6.98
N ASN A 115 -24.03 0.11 -7.23
CA ASN A 115 -22.90 -0.06 -6.35
C ASN A 115 -21.61 0.27 -7.10
N VAL A 116 -20.68 0.95 -6.45
CA VAL A 116 -19.29 1.10 -6.90
C VAL A 116 -18.36 0.93 -5.72
N TRP A 117 -17.13 0.49 -5.96
CA TRP A 117 -16.11 0.43 -4.92
C TRP A 117 -14.73 0.75 -5.45
N GLY A 118 -13.87 1.24 -4.55
CA GLY A 118 -12.44 1.44 -4.77
C GLY A 118 -11.64 0.82 -3.63
N LYS A 119 -10.61 0.06 -3.98
CA LYS A 119 -9.60 -0.52 -3.08
C LYS A 119 -8.26 0.15 -3.34
N GLN A 120 -7.54 0.46 -2.28
CA GLN A 120 -6.18 0.97 -2.35
C GLN A 120 -5.31 0.22 -1.34
N TRP A 121 -4.09 -0.10 -1.72
CA TRP A 121 -3.17 -0.83 -0.86
C TRP A 121 -1.74 -0.36 -1.00
N PHE A 122 -1.03 -0.50 0.11
CA PHE A 122 0.40 -0.34 0.21
C PHE A 122 1.07 -1.71 0.29
N SER A 123 2.16 -1.89 -0.43
CA SER A 123 2.85 -3.17 -0.54
C SER A 123 4.36 -3.02 -0.59
N PHE A 124 5.06 -4.10 -0.23
CA PHE A 124 6.51 -4.25 -0.34
C PHE A 124 6.84 -5.57 -1.02
N ALA A 125 7.66 -5.56 -2.08
CA ALA A 125 8.01 -6.76 -2.86
C ALA A 125 6.78 -7.61 -3.26
N GLY A 126 5.64 -6.95 -3.53
CA GLY A 126 4.38 -7.59 -3.88
C GLY A 126 3.62 -8.24 -2.72
N ILE A 127 4.05 -8.07 -1.47
CA ILE A 127 3.33 -8.41 -0.24
C ILE A 127 2.49 -7.20 0.15
N LYS A 128 1.18 -7.36 0.32
CA LYS A 128 0.33 -6.27 0.79
C LYS A 128 0.58 -6.03 2.28
N ILE A 129 0.94 -4.80 2.64
CA ILE A 129 1.10 -4.40 4.03
C ILE A 129 -0.25 -3.90 4.56
N THR A 130 -0.90 -3.00 3.83
CA THR A 130 -2.20 -2.42 4.22
C THR A 130 -3.15 -2.34 3.04
N GLU A 131 -4.44 -2.51 3.25
CA GLU A 131 -5.49 -2.34 2.22
C GLU A 131 -6.72 -1.69 2.82
N THR A 132 -7.25 -0.67 2.15
CA THR A 132 -8.52 -0.03 2.49
C THR A 132 -9.49 -0.08 1.32
N LYS A 133 -10.77 -0.14 1.63
CA LYS A 133 -11.86 -0.17 0.66
C LYS A 133 -12.93 0.85 1.03
N VAL A 134 -13.36 1.60 0.01
CA VAL A 134 -14.60 2.39 0.05
C VAL A 134 -15.61 1.73 -0.87
N SER A 135 -16.78 1.40 -0.34
CA SER A 135 -17.91 0.89 -1.13
C SER A 135 -19.08 1.87 -1.03
N LEU A 136 -19.73 2.18 -2.15
CA LEU A 136 -20.79 3.17 -2.25
C LEU A 136 -22.01 2.57 -2.96
N ASN A 137 -23.17 2.66 -2.31
CA ASN A 137 -24.48 2.34 -2.85
C ASN A 137 -25.28 3.63 -3.02
N TYR A 138 -25.91 3.82 -4.16
CA TYR A 138 -26.64 5.04 -4.47
C TYR A 138 -27.81 4.78 -5.43
N TYR A 139 -28.83 5.61 -5.34
CA TYR A 139 -29.99 5.55 -6.21
C TYR A 139 -29.73 6.29 -7.51
N VAL A 140 -30.28 5.74 -8.59
CA VAL A 140 -30.22 6.29 -9.93
C VAL A 140 -31.62 6.40 -10.52
N SER A 141 -31.90 7.53 -11.18
CA SER A 141 -33.09 7.73 -12.02
C SER A 141 -32.75 8.58 -13.23
N GLY A 142 -33.30 8.25 -14.40
CA GLY A 142 -33.06 9.01 -15.64
C GLY A 142 -31.58 9.15 -16.02
N GLY A 143 -30.75 8.14 -15.69
CA GLY A 143 -29.31 8.16 -15.95
C GLY A 143 -28.50 9.07 -15.03
N ARG A 144 -29.07 9.53 -13.92
CA ARG A 144 -28.45 10.42 -12.92
C ARG A 144 -28.47 9.79 -11.54
N ALA A 145 -27.39 9.97 -10.78
CA ALA A 145 -27.42 9.68 -9.35
C ALA A 145 -28.35 10.68 -8.65
N THR A 146 -29.28 10.19 -7.83
CA THR A 146 -30.29 11.02 -7.16
C THR A 146 -30.04 11.16 -5.67
N SER A 147 -29.57 10.10 -5.01
CA SER A 147 -29.20 10.12 -3.59
C SER A 147 -28.25 8.99 -3.23
N VAL A 148 -27.45 9.19 -2.18
CA VAL A 148 -26.59 8.14 -1.62
C VAL A 148 -27.43 7.29 -0.67
N ALA A 149 -27.47 5.97 -0.90
CA ALA A 149 -28.20 5.03 -0.06
C ALA A 149 -27.36 4.62 1.14
N SER A 150 -26.12 4.21 0.90
CA SER A 150 -25.17 3.85 1.93
C SER A 150 -23.75 3.91 1.39
N TYR A 151 -22.76 4.00 2.28
CA TYR A 151 -21.38 3.70 1.95
C TYR A 151 -20.70 3.05 3.15
N THR A 152 -19.63 2.31 2.88
CA THR A 152 -18.89 1.52 3.86
C THR A 152 -17.41 1.80 3.70
N CYS A 153 -16.75 1.98 4.85
CA CYS A 153 -15.34 2.24 5.00
C CYS A 153 -14.71 1.03 5.69
N THR A 154 -13.79 0.34 5.01
CA THR A 154 -13.23 -0.92 5.51
C THR A 154 -11.72 -0.92 5.42
N VAL A 155 -11.06 -1.31 6.50
CA VAL A 155 -9.66 -1.75 6.48
C VAL A 155 -9.70 -3.25 6.19
N GLU A 156 -9.37 -3.63 4.97
CA GLU A 156 -9.43 -5.04 4.53
C GLU A 156 -8.19 -5.80 5.02
N GLN A 157 -7.07 -5.09 5.18
CA GLN A 157 -5.79 -5.66 5.59
C GLN A 157 -4.97 -4.64 6.37
N ASN A 158 -4.38 -5.09 7.47
CA ASN A 158 -3.27 -4.44 8.13
C ASN A 158 -2.34 -5.54 8.66
N ALA A 159 -1.20 -5.73 7.98
CA ALA A 159 -0.16 -6.66 8.42
C ALA A 159 0.99 -5.93 9.15
N ASP A 160 1.03 -4.59 9.08
CA ASP A 160 2.03 -3.75 9.74
C ASP A 160 1.91 -3.87 11.27
N PRO A 161 2.90 -4.47 11.95
CA PRO A 161 2.83 -4.70 13.40
C PRO A 161 2.98 -3.40 14.21
N THR A 162 3.56 -2.36 13.61
CA THR A 162 3.81 -1.09 14.30
C THR A 162 2.78 -0.01 13.96
N ALA A 163 1.75 -0.35 13.18
CA ALA A 163 0.69 0.57 12.79
C ALA A 163 -0.71 0.10 13.19
N SER A 164 -1.53 1.04 13.65
CA SER A 164 -2.97 0.88 13.81
C SER A 164 -3.70 1.73 12.79
N ILE A 165 -4.55 1.09 11.98
CA ILE A 165 -5.31 1.75 10.92
C ILE A 165 -6.79 1.67 11.28
N THR A 166 -7.43 2.83 11.31
CA THR A 166 -8.87 2.94 11.51
C THR A 166 -9.49 3.68 10.33
N SER A 167 -10.68 3.25 9.94
CA SER A 167 -11.44 3.90 8.88
C SER A 167 -12.84 4.23 9.36
N SER A 168 -13.32 5.42 9.06
CA SER A 168 -14.63 5.91 9.46
C SER A 168 -15.28 6.74 8.35
N LYS A 169 -16.60 6.87 8.45
CA LYS A 169 -17.38 7.69 7.52
C LYS A 169 -17.01 9.16 7.66
N ALA A 170 -16.75 9.83 6.53
CA ALA A 170 -16.43 11.25 6.50
C ALA A 170 -17.53 12.07 5.82
N GLY A 171 -18.04 11.60 4.69
CA GLY A 171 -19.04 12.34 3.93
C GLY A 171 -19.63 11.52 2.78
N SER A 172 -20.78 11.96 2.30
CA SER A 172 -21.34 11.48 1.04
C SER A 172 -22.26 12.52 0.45
N TYR A 173 -22.20 12.72 -0.86
CA TYR A 173 -23.01 13.72 -1.54
C TYR A 173 -23.22 13.37 -3.02
N ILE A 174 -24.16 14.06 -3.65
CA ILE A 174 -24.32 14.06 -5.10
C ILE A 174 -23.58 15.28 -5.65
N SER A 175 -22.74 15.09 -6.66
CA SER A 175 -22.06 16.15 -7.38
C SER A 175 -22.36 16.01 -8.87
N GLY A 176 -23.12 16.96 -9.42
CA GLY A 176 -23.65 16.86 -10.77
C GLY A 176 -24.56 15.64 -10.91
N SER A 177 -24.18 14.70 -11.77
CA SER A 177 -24.92 13.43 -11.99
C SER A 177 -24.27 12.21 -11.31
N ASN A 178 -23.31 12.44 -10.40
CA ASN A 178 -22.49 11.41 -9.77
C ASN A 178 -22.72 11.37 -8.26
N ALA A 179 -22.62 10.17 -7.69
CA ALA A 179 -22.59 9.96 -6.24
C ALA A 179 -21.16 9.83 -5.75
N VAL A 180 -20.85 10.45 -4.61
CA VAL A 180 -19.54 10.41 -3.97
C VAL A 180 -19.68 9.87 -2.55
N GLY A 181 -18.80 8.95 -2.17
CA GLY A 181 -18.68 8.45 -0.80
C GLY A 181 -17.24 8.62 -0.29
N GLU A 182 -17.09 9.06 0.95
CA GLU A 182 -15.82 9.46 1.54
C GLU A 182 -15.59 8.83 2.90
N CYS A 183 -14.40 8.26 3.05
CA CYS A 183 -13.95 7.59 4.24
C CYS A 183 -12.69 8.27 4.76
N LYS A 184 -12.72 8.70 6.02
CA LYS A 184 -11.52 9.15 6.71
C LYS A 184 -10.74 7.91 7.13
N VAL A 185 -9.47 7.87 6.77
CA VAL A 185 -8.53 6.84 7.25
C VAL A 185 -7.53 7.53 8.14
N VAL A 186 -7.33 6.96 9.34
CA VAL A 186 -6.35 7.43 10.32
C VAL A 186 -5.36 6.30 10.55
N VAL A 187 -4.08 6.62 10.36
CA VAL A 187 -2.95 5.72 10.60
C VAL A 187 -2.19 6.25 11.80
N LYS A 188 -2.09 5.44 12.86
CA LYS A 188 -1.18 5.67 13.98
C LYS A 188 -0.02 4.72 13.83
N ARG A 189 1.21 5.23 13.71
CA ARG A 189 2.43 4.41 13.63
C ARG A 189 3.34 4.70 14.81
N GLY A 190 3.79 3.64 15.46
CA GLY A 190 4.82 3.68 16.48
C GLY A 190 6.18 3.38 15.87
N ALA A 191 7.21 4.13 16.25
CA ALA A 191 8.60 3.80 15.99
C ALA A 191 9.40 3.86 17.29
N PRO A 192 10.32 2.91 17.54
CA PRO A 192 11.21 2.97 18.69
C PRO A 192 12.13 4.19 18.57
N THR A 193 12.33 4.91 19.68
CA THR A 193 13.33 5.98 19.77
C THR A 193 14.66 5.43 20.28
N PRO A 194 15.79 6.13 20.05
CA PRO A 194 17.09 5.76 20.58
C PRO A 194 17.15 5.65 22.12
N TRP A 195 16.16 6.18 22.85
CA TRP A 195 16.10 6.17 24.31
C TRP A 195 15.15 5.10 24.88
N GLY A 196 14.70 4.14 24.05
CA GLY A 196 13.86 3.02 24.48
C GLY A 196 12.38 3.37 24.70
N THR A 197 11.94 4.56 24.32
CA THR A 197 10.51 4.95 24.31
C THR A 197 9.94 4.86 22.90
N TRP A 198 8.61 4.73 22.78
CA TRP A 198 7.93 4.72 21.48
C TRP A 198 7.50 6.13 21.08
N SER A 199 7.92 6.56 19.89
CA SER A 199 7.40 7.78 19.26
C SER A 199 6.19 7.40 18.39
N TRP A 200 5.07 8.08 18.60
CA TRP A 200 3.85 7.85 17.83
C TRP A 200 3.60 9.01 16.88
N SER A 201 3.42 8.69 15.61
CA SER A 201 2.93 9.61 14.59
C SER A 201 1.50 9.25 14.21
N THR A 202 0.64 10.26 14.07
CA THR A 202 -0.72 10.08 13.56
C THR A 202 -0.88 10.86 12.27
N SER A 203 -1.26 10.18 11.20
CA SER A 203 -1.62 10.80 9.93
C SER A 203 -3.06 10.44 9.55
N SER A 204 -3.73 11.31 8.80
CA SER A 204 -5.06 11.03 8.30
C SER A 204 -5.28 11.61 6.91
N GLY A 205 -6.09 10.93 6.10
CA GLY A 205 -6.51 11.39 4.78
C GLY A 205 -7.92 10.91 4.47
N ILE A 206 -8.55 11.51 3.45
CA ILE A 206 -9.86 11.09 2.96
C ILE A 206 -9.69 10.22 1.71
N GLN A 207 -10.08 8.96 1.84
CA GLN A 207 -10.25 8.08 0.69
C GLN A 207 -11.66 8.27 0.12
N TYR A 208 -11.79 8.42 -1.19
CA TYR A 208 -13.09 8.63 -1.83
C TYR A 208 -13.32 7.72 -3.03
N VAL A 209 -14.60 7.49 -3.34
CA VAL A 209 -15.07 6.82 -4.57
C VAL A 209 -16.23 7.59 -5.18
N THR A 210 -16.27 7.67 -6.50
CA THR A 210 -17.32 8.34 -7.28
C THR A 210 -17.95 7.35 -8.26
N GLY A 211 -19.28 7.25 -8.23
CA GLY A 211 -20.08 6.47 -9.16
C GLY A 211 -20.96 7.36 -10.04
N SER A 212 -21.08 7.02 -11.32
CA SER A 212 -21.90 7.76 -12.29
C SER A 212 -23.37 7.42 -12.18
N GLY A 213 -24.23 8.30 -12.69
CA GLY A 213 -25.64 8.00 -12.90
C GLY A 213 -25.95 6.85 -13.87
N THR A 214 -24.96 6.35 -14.63
CA THR A 214 -25.11 5.10 -15.41
C THR A 214 -24.71 3.85 -14.62
N GLY A 215 -24.24 4.01 -13.38
CA GLY A 215 -23.77 2.91 -12.53
C GLY A 215 -22.33 2.50 -12.80
N SER A 216 -21.50 3.36 -13.39
CA SER A 216 -20.08 3.09 -13.65
C SER A 216 -19.18 3.77 -12.61
N TYR A 217 -18.00 3.20 -12.34
CA TYR A 217 -16.97 3.89 -11.57
C TYR A 217 -16.43 5.08 -12.38
N VAL A 218 -16.37 6.26 -11.76
CA VAL A 218 -15.86 7.48 -12.38
C VAL A 218 -14.44 7.77 -11.91
N SER A 219 -14.25 7.83 -10.60
CA SER A 219 -12.97 8.19 -9.98
C SER A 219 -12.92 7.75 -8.53
N GLY A 220 -11.72 7.81 -7.95
CA GLY A 220 -11.44 7.44 -6.58
C GLY A 220 -9.97 7.70 -6.29
N GLY A 221 -9.65 7.94 -5.02
CA GLY A 221 -8.34 8.46 -4.66
C GLY A 221 -8.25 8.87 -3.19
N TRP A 222 -7.15 9.56 -2.88
CA TRP A 222 -6.89 10.23 -1.62
C TRP A 222 -6.96 11.75 -1.78
N ARG A 223 -7.41 12.45 -0.74
CA ARG A 223 -7.37 13.91 -0.62
C ARG A 223 -7.32 14.35 0.84
#